data_AF-A0A3S2UII3-F1
#
_entry.id   AF-A0A3S2UII3-F1
#
_cell.length_a   1.000
_cell.length_b   1.000
_cell.length_c   1.000
_cell.angle_alpha   90.00
_cell.angle_beta   90.00
_cell.angle_gamma   90.00
#
_symmetry.space_group_name_H-M   'P 1'
#
loop_
_entity.id
_entity.type
_entity.pdbx_description
1 polymer ?
#
loop_
_entity_poly.entity_id
_entity_poly.type
_entity_poly.pdbx_seq_one_letter_code
_entity_poly.pdbx_strand_id
1 'polypeptide(L)'
;MGPRAAGLCLARAGQRAHGLLGRCPAPAAEKRRGPGRRRGGDRQRPTATRLRAPHAGREPAPGPRSGRGARDPPALDGGGPVVSVPRRRRPLAEGLAAAGGGRAPASSAPTRPRGPGRVSGRPPVGVGARQRAQPPPLARLGGLMMRKQQSGYVLILVLGLLAVGSFVALRFAERNDALRRQVLGFDEMAQAQADAATAWSVTRYWMATQGLQPMGHGDGIRVLREDGRWYLTAEGAQVAVQDHRGLLSVNALDRNALIQLLVNDGLPLGTAQAWLDVLQDYEDPDSLRRINGAEADDYRAQGRSGPRNDWLLSLAELEQMPGWRDDLVRTRRIARWLHTAINNQFNPNTAPLPVLRARYAGATPEQLTALEGLRAADLLRENRAAGRATGLLMDDEQTLLVPGFTSRVTVWAPGLPQALDYNLQLTPAGQDGPWLVREHQLAPRPLPLDEPTRRALPRFPLDADPGSNPSAPAASR
;
A
#
# COMPACT_ATOMS: atom_id res chain seq x y z
N MET A 1 -36.22 -31.70 35.00
CA MET A 1 -37.50 -30.97 35.16
C MET A 1 -37.53 -29.83 34.15
N GLY A 2 -38.71 -29.49 33.63
CA GLY A 2 -38.88 -28.41 32.65
C GLY A 2 -39.36 -27.08 33.29
N PRO A 3 -40.05 -26.21 32.54
CA PRO A 3 -39.38 -24.97 32.10
C PRO A 3 -40.25 -23.71 32.27
N ARG A 4 -39.74 -22.52 31.85
CA ARG A 4 -40.55 -21.53 31.12
C ARG A 4 -39.72 -20.39 30.50
N ALA A 5 -40.30 -19.78 29.46
CA ALA A 5 -39.87 -18.54 28.81
C ALA A 5 -41.10 -17.73 28.38
N ALA A 6 -41.01 -16.40 28.44
CA ALA A 6 -41.91 -15.39 27.86
C ALA A 6 -41.28 -14.00 28.11
N GLY A 7 -41.53 -12.94 27.34
CA GLY A 7 -42.34 -12.81 26.12
C GLY A 7 -42.28 -11.35 25.60
N LEU A 8 -42.60 -11.14 24.32
CA LEU A 8 -42.63 -9.80 23.69
C LEU A 8 -43.83 -8.96 24.14
N CYS A 9 -43.72 -7.63 23.98
CA CYS A 9 -44.78 -6.84 23.33
C CYS A 9 -44.27 -5.51 22.75
N LEU A 10 -44.78 -5.14 21.56
CA LEU A 10 -44.72 -3.78 21.01
C LEU A 10 -46.05 -3.05 21.27
N ALA A 11 -46.03 -1.72 21.26
CA ALA A 11 -47.23 -0.89 21.05
C ALA A 11 -46.89 0.32 20.18
N ARG A 12 -47.83 0.80 19.35
CA ARG A 12 -47.60 1.80 18.30
C ARG A 12 -48.84 2.67 18.06
N ALA A 13 -48.79 3.96 18.43
CA ALA A 13 -49.78 5.00 18.11
C ALA A 13 -49.17 6.41 18.35
N GLY A 14 -49.63 7.52 17.77
CA GLY A 14 -50.61 7.65 16.68
C GLY A 14 -51.18 9.08 16.49
N GLN A 15 -50.80 9.74 15.39
CA GLN A 15 -51.47 10.88 14.70
C GLN A 15 -51.51 12.31 15.33
N ARG A 16 -51.16 13.31 14.49
CA ARG A 16 -51.78 14.64 14.20
C ARG A 16 -52.41 15.46 15.36
N ALA A 17 -52.26 16.80 15.48
CA ALA A 17 -52.47 17.81 14.43
C ALA A 17 -52.02 19.27 14.82
N HIS A 18 -51.98 20.17 13.82
CA HIS A 18 -52.07 21.66 13.82
C HIS A 18 -51.71 22.53 15.07
N GLY A 19 -50.85 23.55 14.83
CA GLY A 19 -51.34 24.95 14.86
C GLY A 19 -50.72 26.00 15.82
N LEU A 20 -50.11 27.03 15.21
CA LEU A 20 -50.09 28.46 15.61
C LEU A 20 -49.39 28.96 16.91
N LEU A 21 -48.41 29.86 16.68
CA LEU A 21 -48.12 31.13 17.37
C LEU A 21 -48.32 31.27 18.90
N GLY A 22 -47.22 31.50 19.63
CA GLY A 22 -47.19 32.08 20.99
C GLY A 22 -45.83 32.70 21.31
N ARG A 23 -45.80 33.83 22.07
CA ARG A 23 -44.57 34.54 22.47
C ARG A 23 -44.20 34.28 23.95
N CYS A 24 -42.92 34.52 24.26
CA CYS A 24 -42.33 34.82 25.57
C CYS A 24 -43.22 35.70 26.50
N PRO A 25 -43.07 35.67 27.85
CA PRO A 25 -41.76 35.82 28.52
C PRO A 25 -41.52 35.00 29.82
N ALA A 26 -40.31 35.16 30.36
CA ALA A 26 -39.87 34.65 31.66
C ALA A 26 -40.13 35.64 32.82
N PRO A 27 -40.23 35.19 34.09
CA PRO A 27 -40.22 36.04 35.27
C PRO A 27 -38.79 36.37 35.74
N ALA A 28 -38.67 37.45 36.54
CA ALA A 28 -37.39 38.00 37.02
C ALA A 28 -37.09 37.65 38.50
N ALA A 29 -35.88 37.98 38.95
CA ALA A 29 -35.41 37.76 40.32
C ALA A 29 -35.92 38.83 41.32
N GLU A 30 -36.05 38.46 42.60
CA GLU A 30 -36.31 39.41 43.70
C GLU A 30 -35.26 39.34 44.82
N LYS A 31 -35.01 40.48 45.49
CA LYS A 31 -34.10 40.66 46.62
C LYS A 31 -34.85 41.17 47.87
N ARG A 32 -34.65 40.54 49.04
CA ARG A 32 -34.63 41.18 50.39
C ARG A 32 -33.87 40.25 51.36
N ARG A 33 -32.73 40.65 51.91
CA ARG A 33 -32.48 41.44 53.16
C ARG A 33 -32.65 40.61 54.46
N GLY A 34 -31.54 40.43 55.21
CA GLY A 34 -31.53 40.01 56.62
C GLY A 34 -31.81 41.16 57.60
N PRO A 35 -31.57 41.01 58.94
CA PRO A 35 -30.21 41.24 59.48
C PRO A 35 -29.83 40.57 60.85
N GLY A 36 -28.55 40.71 61.27
CA GLY A 36 -28.04 40.51 62.66
C GLY A 36 -26.74 39.68 62.73
N ARG A 37 -25.52 40.18 63.04
CA ARG A 37 -24.94 40.79 64.28
C ARG A 37 -25.04 39.86 65.50
N ARG A 38 -23.99 39.54 66.31
CA ARG A 38 -22.66 40.15 66.67
C ARG A 38 -21.61 38.98 66.91
N ARG A 39 -20.33 39.09 67.33
CA ARG A 39 -19.28 40.14 67.60
C ARG A 39 -17.87 39.46 67.69
N GLY A 40 -16.75 40.21 67.58
CA GLY A 40 -15.36 39.79 67.92
C GLY A 40 -14.59 39.09 66.77
N GLY A 41 -13.27 39.21 66.57
CA GLY A 41 -12.17 39.89 67.31
C GLY A 41 -10.98 38.91 67.48
N ASP A 42 -9.70 39.16 67.18
CA ASP A 42 -8.93 40.35 66.75
C ASP A 42 -8.02 40.00 65.53
N ARG A 43 -7.66 40.89 64.60
CA ARG A 43 -6.60 41.95 64.62
C ARG A 43 -5.19 41.50 65.06
N GLN A 44 -4.28 41.32 64.09
CA GLN A 44 -3.03 42.12 63.98
C GLN A 44 -2.21 41.89 62.68
N ARG A 45 -1.51 42.96 62.26
CA ARG A 45 -0.49 43.14 61.19
C ARG A 45 0.08 44.57 61.40
N PRO A 46 1.23 44.96 60.81
CA PRO A 46 2.48 44.23 60.57
C PRO A 46 3.71 45.04 61.09
N THR A 47 4.94 44.51 61.00
CA THR A 47 6.16 45.35 61.15
C THR A 47 7.40 44.76 60.45
N ALA A 48 8.28 45.66 59.99
CA ALA A 48 9.64 45.35 59.52
C ALA A 48 10.57 46.56 59.78
N THR A 49 11.81 46.31 60.24
CA THR A 49 12.91 47.26 60.54
C THR A 49 14.20 46.41 60.53
N ARG A 50 15.19 46.61 59.63
CA ARG A 50 16.39 47.48 59.74
C ARG A 50 17.27 47.18 60.99
N LEU A 51 18.61 47.27 61.01
CA LEU A 51 19.61 47.86 60.09
C LEU A 51 21.05 47.40 60.49
N ARG A 52 21.97 47.11 59.55
CA ARG A 52 23.39 47.62 59.51
C ARG A 52 24.29 46.96 58.44
N ALA A 53 25.31 47.72 58.04
CA ALA A 53 26.52 47.42 57.26
C ALA A 53 27.67 48.29 57.87
N PRO A 54 28.88 48.53 57.31
CA PRO A 54 29.48 48.07 56.04
C PRO A 54 31.00 47.70 56.06
N HIS A 55 31.52 47.17 54.93
CA HIS A 55 32.85 47.44 54.32
C HIS A 55 32.73 46.97 52.84
N ALA A 56 33.07 47.68 51.74
CA ALA A 56 34.04 48.74 51.39
C ALA A 56 35.41 48.20 50.93
N GLY A 57 35.66 48.12 49.59
CA GLY A 57 36.87 47.44 49.08
C GLY A 57 37.25 47.51 47.57
N ARG A 58 36.88 48.58 46.82
CA ARG A 58 37.46 49.02 45.51
C ARG A 58 37.84 47.99 44.41
N GLU A 59 37.20 48.12 43.25
CA GLU A 59 37.88 47.93 41.95
C GLU A 59 38.88 49.07 41.66
N PRO A 60 39.97 48.82 40.90
CA PRO A 60 40.76 49.86 40.23
C PRO A 60 40.51 49.90 38.70
N ALA A 61 40.47 51.11 38.15
CA ALA A 61 40.27 51.41 36.72
C ALA A 61 41.63 51.55 35.96
N PRO A 62 41.67 51.79 34.62
CA PRO A 62 42.68 51.14 33.76
C PRO A 62 43.76 52.04 33.11
N GLY A 63 44.75 51.39 32.47
CA GLY A 63 45.58 51.95 31.40
C GLY A 63 46.91 51.19 31.18
N PRO A 64 47.74 51.52 30.16
CA PRO A 64 47.43 52.31 28.96
C PRO A 64 48.05 51.80 27.63
N ARG A 65 47.39 52.13 26.50
CA ARG A 65 47.95 52.42 25.15
C ARG A 65 48.93 51.44 24.46
N SER A 66 48.42 50.75 23.43
CA SER A 66 48.92 50.81 22.03
C SER A 66 47.84 50.27 21.06
N GLY A 67 47.76 50.65 19.78
CA GLY A 67 48.37 51.80 19.12
C GLY A 67 48.29 51.73 17.58
N ARG A 68 47.45 52.58 16.94
CA ARG A 68 47.19 52.66 15.47
C ARG A 68 46.41 51.44 14.92
N GLY A 69 45.62 51.54 13.85
CA GLY A 69 45.18 52.71 13.07
C GLY A 69 44.05 52.30 12.11
N ALA A 70 43.22 53.25 11.67
CA ALA A 70 42.06 52.95 10.80
C ALA A 70 42.42 52.91 9.30
N ARG A 71 41.73 52.04 8.55
CA ARG A 71 41.34 52.24 7.14
C ARG A 71 40.37 51.14 6.67
N ASP A 72 39.55 51.51 5.70
CA ASP A 72 38.50 50.70 5.06
C ASP A 72 39.06 49.58 4.15
N PRO A 73 38.26 48.53 3.83
CA PRO A 73 38.76 47.36 3.13
C PRO A 73 38.97 47.60 1.62
N PRO A 74 40.00 46.98 1.00
CA PRO A 74 40.08 46.86 -0.44
C PRO A 74 39.15 45.76 -0.96
N ALA A 75 38.42 46.04 -2.04
CA ALA A 75 37.97 44.99 -2.95
C ALA A 75 39.09 44.70 -3.96
N LEU A 76 39.23 43.45 -4.42
CA LEU A 76 39.54 43.09 -5.81
C LEU A 76 39.50 41.57 -6.04
N ASP A 77 39.21 41.24 -7.30
CA ASP A 77 39.26 39.97 -8.04
C ASP A 77 39.88 38.69 -7.44
N GLY A 78 39.28 37.56 -7.83
CA GLY A 78 39.98 36.69 -8.78
C GLY A 78 40.06 35.18 -8.47
N GLY A 79 39.64 34.36 -9.44
CA GLY A 79 40.13 32.99 -9.63
C GLY A 79 39.54 31.89 -8.74
N GLY A 80 38.56 31.15 -9.27
CA GLY A 80 38.21 29.81 -8.78
C GLY A 80 38.92 28.70 -9.59
N PRO A 81 39.14 27.50 -9.03
CA PRO A 81 39.58 26.33 -9.79
C PRO A 81 38.39 25.50 -10.30
N VAL A 82 38.33 25.28 -11.62
CA VAL A 82 37.31 24.40 -12.23
C VAL A 82 37.68 22.93 -11.99
N VAL A 83 36.91 22.22 -11.17
CA VAL A 83 37.07 20.78 -10.97
C VAL A 83 36.72 20.03 -12.26
N SER A 84 37.73 19.43 -12.87
CA SER A 84 37.62 18.83 -14.21
C SER A 84 37.17 17.37 -14.14
N VAL A 85 35.97 17.06 -14.66
CA VAL A 85 35.43 15.69 -14.73
C VAL A 85 35.98 14.96 -15.98
N PRO A 86 36.70 13.82 -15.83
CA PRO A 86 37.27 13.11 -16.97
C PRO A 86 36.23 12.28 -17.73
N ARG A 87 35.82 12.75 -18.92
CA ARG A 87 35.02 11.97 -19.88
C ARG A 87 35.77 10.71 -20.35
N ARG A 88 35.36 9.52 -19.91
CA ARG A 88 35.79 8.26 -20.55
C ARG A 88 35.01 8.03 -21.85
N ARG A 89 35.73 7.67 -22.92
CA ARG A 89 35.18 7.36 -24.25
C ARG A 89 34.73 5.90 -24.34
N ARG A 90 33.73 5.62 -25.19
CA ARG A 90 33.50 4.27 -25.76
C ARG A 90 34.61 3.94 -26.78
N PRO A 91 35.02 2.68 -26.92
CA PRO A 91 35.47 2.07 -28.17
C PRO A 91 34.32 1.34 -28.90
N LEU A 92 34.56 0.94 -30.15
CA LEU A 92 33.65 0.09 -30.96
C LEU A 92 34.06 -1.39 -30.88
N ALA A 93 33.42 -2.27 -31.67
CA ALA A 93 33.55 -3.72 -31.59
C ALA A 93 34.45 -4.36 -32.67
N GLU A 94 35.17 -5.41 -32.27
CA GLU A 94 35.82 -6.52 -33.04
C GLU A 94 36.45 -7.46 -31.98
N GLY A 95 36.64 -8.78 -32.12
CA GLY A 95 36.24 -9.78 -33.12
C GLY A 95 36.88 -11.16 -32.78
N LEU A 96 36.27 -12.29 -33.18
CA LEU A 96 36.73 -13.70 -33.00
C LEU A 96 36.82 -14.23 -31.53
N ALA A 97 36.81 -15.53 -31.20
CA ALA A 97 36.22 -16.75 -31.81
C ALA A 97 36.36 -17.97 -30.85
N ALA A 98 35.50 -19.00 -31.01
CA ALA A 98 35.64 -20.40 -30.51
C ALA A 98 35.60 -20.63 -28.97
N ALA A 99 35.19 -21.79 -28.42
CA ALA A 99 34.59 -23.03 -28.97
C ALA A 99 33.57 -23.62 -27.96
N GLY A 100 32.59 -24.46 -28.38
CA GLY A 100 31.56 -24.94 -27.43
C GLY A 100 30.55 -26.07 -27.78
N GLY A 101 30.62 -26.74 -28.94
CA GLY A 101 29.90 -28.01 -29.19
C GLY A 101 28.36 -28.01 -29.36
N GLY A 102 27.80 -29.16 -29.79
CA GLY A 102 26.36 -29.48 -29.76
C GLY A 102 25.57 -29.32 -31.08
N ARG A 103 25.43 -30.40 -31.86
CA ARG A 103 24.53 -30.45 -33.04
C ARG A 103 23.06 -30.63 -32.63
N ALA A 104 22.15 -29.96 -33.34
CA ALA A 104 20.75 -30.37 -33.48
C ALA A 104 20.27 -30.13 -34.94
N PRO A 105 19.52 -31.06 -35.58
CA PRO A 105 19.00 -30.87 -36.93
C PRO A 105 17.62 -30.18 -36.93
N ALA A 106 17.33 -29.40 -37.97
CA ALA A 106 16.03 -28.76 -38.18
C ALA A 106 15.15 -29.55 -39.18
N SER A 107 13.82 -29.49 -39.03
CA SER A 107 12.88 -29.84 -40.11
C SER A 107 11.50 -29.17 -39.95
N SER A 108 11.09 -28.44 -41.01
CA SER A 108 9.71 -28.26 -41.52
C SER A 108 8.52 -28.02 -40.57
N ALA A 109 7.84 -26.88 -40.76
CA ALA A 109 6.45 -26.66 -40.30
C ALA A 109 5.40 -27.39 -41.17
N PRO A 110 4.18 -27.67 -40.67
CA PRO A 110 3.14 -28.38 -41.41
C PRO A 110 2.16 -27.47 -42.18
N THR A 111 1.85 -27.83 -43.43
CA THR A 111 0.88 -27.12 -44.29
C THR A 111 -0.45 -27.87 -44.36
N ARG A 112 -1.59 -27.14 -44.36
CA ARG A 112 -2.94 -27.72 -44.48
C ARG A 112 -3.25 -28.25 -45.89
N PRO A 113 -3.92 -29.40 -46.05
CA PRO A 113 -4.59 -29.77 -47.30
C PRO A 113 -6.01 -29.18 -47.40
N ARG A 114 -6.42 -28.82 -48.63
CA ARG A 114 -7.83 -28.65 -49.03
C ARG A 114 -8.26 -29.89 -49.82
N GLY A 115 -9.51 -30.33 -49.69
CA GLY A 115 -10.10 -31.36 -50.56
C GLY A 115 -10.91 -30.76 -51.72
N PRO A 116 -11.18 -31.54 -52.78
CA PRO A 116 -12.20 -31.25 -53.80
C PRO A 116 -13.41 -32.22 -53.72
N GLY A 117 -14.46 -31.98 -54.52
CA GLY A 117 -15.56 -32.94 -54.66
C GLY A 117 -16.54 -32.65 -55.81
N ARG A 118 -17.35 -33.68 -56.12
CA ARG A 118 -18.54 -33.72 -57.02
C ARG A 118 -18.38 -33.47 -58.53
N VAL A 119 -18.62 -34.55 -59.29
CA VAL A 119 -19.38 -34.63 -60.58
C VAL A 119 -20.09 -36.00 -60.55
N SER A 120 -21.36 -36.11 -60.11
CA SER A 120 -22.62 -36.11 -60.89
C SER A 120 -22.80 -37.23 -61.93
N GLY A 121 -23.82 -38.09 -61.75
CA GLY A 121 -24.30 -39.11 -62.70
C GLY A 121 -25.47 -39.93 -62.12
N ARG A 122 -26.43 -40.36 -62.94
CA ARG A 122 -27.65 -41.14 -62.54
C ARG A 122 -28.03 -42.18 -63.67
N PRO A 123 -29.09 -43.01 -63.56
CA PRO A 123 -28.97 -44.46 -63.87
C PRO A 123 -29.80 -44.95 -65.08
N PRO A 124 -29.74 -46.26 -65.38
CA PRO A 124 -30.92 -47.09 -65.71
C PRO A 124 -31.25 -48.06 -64.54
N VAL A 125 -32.51 -48.40 -64.19
CA VAL A 125 -33.53 -49.21 -64.90
C VAL A 125 -33.15 -50.70 -65.02
N GLY A 126 -34.11 -51.60 -64.74
CA GLY A 126 -33.90 -53.07 -64.62
C GLY A 126 -35.05 -53.91 -65.21
N VAL A 127 -35.39 -55.05 -64.56
CA VAL A 127 -36.15 -56.22 -65.12
C VAL A 127 -35.27 -57.02 -66.10
N GLY A 128 -35.20 -58.36 -66.16
CA GLY A 128 -35.79 -59.54 -65.49
C GLY A 128 -35.28 -60.79 -66.27
N ALA A 129 -35.57 -62.08 -66.03
CA ALA A 129 -36.25 -62.85 -64.99
C ALA A 129 -35.91 -64.37 -65.20
N ARG A 130 -36.51 -65.29 -64.42
CA ARG A 130 -36.42 -66.79 -64.50
C ARG A 130 -35.07 -67.39 -64.06
N GLN A 131 -34.91 -68.64 -63.57
CA GLN A 131 -35.70 -69.74 -62.97
C GLN A 131 -35.08 -71.09 -63.44
N ARG A 132 -34.58 -71.92 -62.49
CA ARG A 132 -34.80 -73.39 -62.30
C ARG A 132 -33.56 -74.29 -62.07
N ALA A 133 -33.85 -75.40 -61.37
CA ALA A 133 -33.19 -76.72 -61.32
C ALA A 133 -31.94 -76.94 -60.43
N GLN A 134 -32.11 -77.93 -59.53
CA GLN A 134 -31.13 -78.89 -58.99
C GLN A 134 -31.60 -80.31 -59.47
N PRO A 135 -31.01 -81.46 -59.07
CA PRO A 135 -29.69 -81.78 -58.49
C PRO A 135 -28.89 -82.56 -59.57
N PRO A 136 -28.42 -83.84 -59.47
CA PRO A 136 -27.79 -84.66 -58.42
C PRO A 136 -26.37 -85.17 -58.88
N PRO A 137 -25.76 -86.28 -58.40
CA PRO A 137 -25.96 -87.11 -57.20
C PRO A 137 -24.69 -87.23 -56.30
N LEU A 138 -24.72 -88.17 -55.35
CA LEU A 138 -23.70 -88.42 -54.32
C LEU A 138 -22.57 -89.39 -54.75
N ALA A 139 -21.36 -89.20 -54.23
CA ALA A 139 -20.34 -90.25 -54.09
C ALA A 139 -19.57 -90.08 -52.76
N ARG A 140 -19.09 -91.18 -52.18
CA ARG A 140 -18.36 -91.23 -50.90
C ARG A 140 -16.85 -91.24 -51.13
N LEU A 141 -16.07 -90.62 -50.23
CA LEU A 141 -15.20 -91.34 -49.28
C LEU A 141 -14.50 -90.36 -48.31
N GLY A 142 -13.88 -90.90 -47.26
CA GLY A 142 -13.38 -90.11 -46.13
C GLY A 142 -12.02 -89.45 -46.37
N GLY A 143 -11.87 -88.23 -45.87
CA GLY A 143 -10.58 -87.56 -45.68
C GLY A 143 -10.58 -86.83 -44.34
N LEU A 144 -9.55 -87.02 -43.52
CA LEU A 144 -9.42 -86.31 -42.24
C LEU A 144 -9.03 -84.85 -42.49
N MET A 145 -10.00 -83.97 -42.71
CA MET A 145 -9.78 -82.54 -42.50
C MET A 145 -9.98 -82.20 -41.03
N MET A 146 -8.88 -81.81 -40.39
CA MET A 146 -8.85 -81.29 -39.03
C MET A 146 -9.95 -80.23 -38.86
N ARG A 147 -10.78 -80.38 -37.83
CA ARG A 147 -11.67 -79.32 -37.34
C ARG A 147 -10.78 -78.15 -36.92
N LYS A 148 -10.52 -77.22 -37.85
CA LYS A 148 -9.59 -76.10 -37.66
C LYS A 148 -10.15 -75.21 -36.55
N GLN A 149 -9.68 -75.43 -35.32
CA GLN A 149 -10.06 -74.63 -34.17
C GLN A 149 -9.77 -73.18 -34.51
N GLN A 150 -10.83 -72.35 -34.60
CA GLN A 150 -10.64 -70.91 -34.54
C GLN A 150 -10.09 -70.62 -33.15
N SER A 151 -8.83 -70.20 -33.11
CA SER A 151 -8.07 -70.08 -31.88
C SER A 151 -8.69 -69.01 -30.98
N GLY A 152 -8.95 -69.34 -29.72
CA GLY A 152 -9.55 -68.45 -28.71
C GLY A 152 -8.73 -67.21 -28.35
N TYR A 153 -7.64 -66.96 -29.08
CA TYR A 153 -6.74 -65.82 -28.93
C TYR A 153 -7.31 -64.51 -29.46
N VAL A 154 -8.22 -64.52 -30.45
CA VAL A 154 -8.75 -63.28 -31.06
C VAL A 154 -9.47 -62.43 -30.02
N LEU A 155 -10.29 -63.04 -29.16
CA LEU A 155 -11.00 -62.35 -28.09
C LEU A 155 -10.03 -61.71 -27.07
N ILE A 156 -8.97 -62.44 -26.69
CA ILE A 156 -7.93 -61.97 -25.76
C ILE A 156 -7.17 -60.79 -26.36
N LEU A 157 -6.81 -60.86 -27.65
CA LEU A 157 -6.10 -59.81 -28.37
C LEU A 157 -6.95 -58.53 -28.50
N VAL A 158 -8.25 -58.68 -28.81
CA VAL A 158 -9.19 -57.54 -28.86
C VAL A 158 -9.40 -56.93 -27.48
N LEU A 159 -9.58 -57.74 -26.42
CA LEU A 159 -9.67 -57.25 -25.04
C LEU A 159 -8.40 -56.52 -24.60
N GLY A 160 -7.21 -57.05 -24.92
CA GLY A 160 -5.94 -56.39 -24.64
C GLY A 160 -5.80 -55.05 -25.36
N LEU A 161 -6.16 -54.98 -26.64
CA LEU A 161 -6.09 -53.76 -27.43
C LEU A 161 -7.12 -52.70 -26.98
N LEU A 162 -8.33 -53.13 -26.58
CA LEU A 162 -9.33 -52.26 -25.96
C LEU A 162 -8.88 -51.78 -24.57
N ALA A 163 -8.25 -52.63 -23.74
CA ALA A 163 -7.74 -52.25 -22.43
C ALA A 163 -6.60 -51.24 -22.52
N VAL A 164 -5.63 -51.45 -23.41
CA VAL A 164 -4.55 -50.49 -23.69
C VAL A 164 -5.11 -49.19 -24.27
N GLY A 165 -6.04 -49.26 -25.24
CA GLY A 165 -6.70 -48.08 -25.79
C GLY A 165 -7.46 -47.27 -24.74
N SER A 166 -8.17 -47.95 -23.83
CA SER A 166 -8.89 -47.33 -22.71
C SER A 166 -7.93 -46.68 -21.72
N PHE A 167 -6.83 -47.36 -21.35
CA PHE A 167 -5.82 -46.80 -20.47
C PHE A 167 -5.16 -45.54 -21.05
N VAL A 168 -4.82 -45.56 -22.35
CA VAL A 168 -4.29 -44.37 -23.06
C VAL A 168 -5.34 -43.25 -23.11
N ALA A 169 -6.61 -43.57 -23.36
CA ALA A 169 -7.70 -42.58 -23.37
C ALA A 169 -7.92 -41.92 -22.00
N LEU A 170 -7.91 -42.69 -20.90
CA LEU A 170 -7.99 -42.16 -19.54
C LEU A 170 -6.78 -41.25 -19.22
N ARG A 171 -5.55 -41.70 -19.50
CA ARG A 171 -4.34 -40.89 -19.28
C ARG A 171 -4.31 -39.61 -20.12
N PHE A 172 -4.88 -39.64 -21.32
CA PHE A 172 -5.05 -38.45 -22.15
C PHE A 172 -6.09 -37.49 -21.56
N ALA A 173 -7.24 -38.00 -21.09
CA ALA A 173 -8.27 -37.21 -20.44
C ALA A 173 -7.74 -36.53 -19.15
N GLU A 174 -7.14 -37.29 -18.23
CA GLU A 174 -6.52 -36.78 -17.00
C GLU A 174 -5.55 -35.61 -17.29
N ARG A 175 -4.69 -35.78 -18.30
CA ARG A 175 -3.69 -34.78 -18.68
C ARG A 175 -4.30 -33.56 -19.36
N ASN A 176 -5.35 -33.73 -20.15
CA ASN A 176 -6.06 -32.64 -20.81
C ASN A 176 -6.86 -31.81 -19.78
N ASP A 177 -7.48 -32.44 -18.79
CA ASP A 177 -8.21 -31.74 -17.72
C ASP A 177 -7.27 -31.13 -16.67
N ALA A 178 -6.04 -31.64 -16.51
CA ALA A 178 -4.97 -30.94 -15.80
C ALA A 178 -4.53 -29.67 -16.55
N LEU A 179 -4.25 -29.77 -17.86
CA LEU A 179 -3.90 -28.64 -18.72
C LEU A 179 -4.98 -27.57 -18.74
N ARG A 180 -6.25 -27.94 -18.89
CA ARG A 180 -7.39 -26.99 -18.86
C ARG A 180 -7.47 -26.20 -17.56
N ARG A 181 -7.30 -26.85 -16.42
CA ARG A 181 -7.31 -26.17 -15.11
C ARG A 181 -6.11 -25.23 -14.93
N GLN A 182 -4.95 -25.57 -15.49
CA GLN A 182 -3.80 -24.66 -15.52
C GLN A 182 -4.01 -23.45 -16.46
N VAL A 183 -4.64 -23.66 -17.62
CA VAL A 183 -4.96 -22.57 -18.56
C VAL A 183 -5.97 -21.60 -17.96
N LEU A 184 -7.06 -22.10 -17.34
CA LEU A 184 -8.07 -21.25 -16.69
C LEU A 184 -7.45 -20.39 -15.57
N GLY A 185 -6.66 -21.00 -14.67
CA GLY A 185 -5.99 -20.25 -13.60
C GLY A 185 -4.90 -19.29 -14.09
N PHE A 186 -4.32 -19.52 -15.27
CA PHE A 186 -3.41 -18.56 -15.90
C PHE A 186 -4.17 -17.37 -16.51
N ASP A 187 -5.30 -17.63 -17.18
CA ASP A 187 -6.15 -16.61 -17.80
C ASP A 187 -6.77 -15.68 -16.74
N GLU A 188 -7.33 -16.25 -15.66
CA GLU A 188 -7.83 -15.52 -14.49
C GLU A 188 -6.74 -14.63 -13.86
N MET A 189 -5.52 -15.15 -13.68
CA MET A 189 -4.42 -14.37 -13.09
C MET A 189 -3.87 -13.31 -14.06
N ALA A 190 -3.86 -13.57 -15.37
CA ALA A 190 -3.43 -12.60 -16.38
C ALA A 190 -4.42 -11.43 -16.49
N GLN A 191 -5.73 -11.70 -16.44
CA GLN A 191 -6.75 -10.66 -16.38
C GLN A 191 -6.61 -9.83 -15.10
N ALA A 192 -6.47 -10.48 -13.92
CA ALA A 192 -6.27 -9.79 -12.66
C ALA A 192 -5.00 -8.90 -12.65
N GLN A 193 -3.93 -9.29 -13.35
CA GLN A 193 -2.74 -8.45 -13.55
C GLN A 193 -3.03 -7.25 -14.46
N ALA A 194 -3.82 -7.42 -15.53
CA ALA A 194 -4.23 -6.33 -16.41
C ALA A 194 -5.15 -5.31 -15.70
N ASP A 195 -6.09 -5.78 -14.88
CA ASP A 195 -6.99 -4.94 -14.08
C ASP A 195 -6.21 -4.11 -13.06
N ALA A 196 -5.26 -4.74 -12.35
CA ALA A 196 -4.36 -4.05 -11.42
C ALA A 196 -3.43 -3.05 -12.13
N ALA A 197 -2.86 -3.40 -13.29
CA ALA A 197 -2.03 -2.49 -14.08
C ALA A 197 -2.83 -1.28 -14.61
N THR A 198 -4.12 -1.48 -14.90
CA THR A 198 -5.06 -0.42 -15.30
C THR A 198 -5.35 0.52 -14.14
N ALA A 199 -5.77 -0.03 -12.98
CA ALA A 199 -6.01 0.73 -11.76
C ALA A 199 -4.80 1.56 -11.33
N TRP A 200 -3.60 0.97 -11.36
CA TRP A 200 -2.32 1.65 -11.14
C TRP A 200 -2.11 2.83 -12.10
N SER A 201 -2.29 2.60 -13.40
CA SER A 201 -2.05 3.60 -14.45
C SER A 201 -3.00 4.79 -14.34
N VAL A 202 -4.29 4.54 -14.08
CA VAL A 202 -5.30 5.60 -13.87
C VAL A 202 -5.02 6.38 -12.58
N THR A 203 -4.59 5.70 -11.51
CA THR A 203 -4.24 6.36 -10.23
C THR A 203 -3.06 7.31 -10.40
N ARG A 204 -1.99 6.86 -11.07
CA ARG A 204 -0.82 7.69 -11.37
C ARG A 204 -1.15 8.86 -12.30
N TYR A 205 -2.06 8.66 -13.26
CA TYR A 205 -2.55 9.74 -14.14
C TYR A 205 -3.39 10.78 -13.38
N TRP A 206 -4.27 10.35 -12.47
CA TRP A 206 -5.06 11.26 -11.62
C TRP A 206 -4.16 12.16 -10.78
N MET A 207 -3.21 11.58 -10.03
CA MET A 207 -2.27 12.35 -9.22
C MET A 207 -1.30 13.22 -10.06
N ALA A 208 -1.06 12.88 -11.34
CA ALA A 208 -0.28 13.71 -12.25
C ALA A 208 -1.03 14.94 -12.81
N THR A 209 -2.38 14.94 -12.77
CA THR A 209 -3.21 15.90 -13.51
C THR A 209 -4.17 16.71 -12.65
N GLN A 210 -4.51 16.24 -11.45
CA GLN A 210 -5.38 16.95 -10.52
C GLN A 210 -4.59 17.83 -9.56
N GLY A 211 -5.23 18.88 -9.03
CA GLY A 211 -4.61 19.81 -8.09
C GLY A 211 -4.34 19.16 -6.72
N LEU A 212 -3.31 19.64 -6.01
CA LEU A 212 -3.04 19.24 -4.64
C LEU A 212 -4.09 19.84 -3.69
N GLN A 213 -4.62 19.03 -2.78
CA GLN A 213 -5.64 19.36 -1.79
C GLN A 213 -5.16 18.91 -0.39
N PRO A 214 -5.69 19.46 0.73
CA PRO A 214 -5.24 19.11 2.08
C PRO A 214 -5.25 17.60 2.42
N MET A 215 -6.13 16.85 1.77
CA MET A 215 -6.35 15.41 1.99
C MET A 215 -5.79 14.51 0.86
N GLY A 216 -5.28 15.05 -0.25
CA GLY A 216 -4.94 14.26 -1.44
C GLY A 216 -4.94 15.05 -2.75
N HIS A 217 -5.31 14.42 -3.87
CA HIS A 217 -5.34 15.05 -5.21
C HIS A 217 -6.76 15.16 -5.78
N GLY A 218 -7.16 16.34 -6.27
CA GLY A 218 -8.51 16.61 -6.76
C GLY A 218 -8.82 18.08 -7.09
N ASP A 219 -10.10 18.35 -7.35
CA ASP A 219 -10.64 19.70 -7.62
C ASP A 219 -11.23 20.42 -6.38
N GLY A 220 -11.15 19.78 -5.20
CA GLY A 220 -11.70 20.26 -3.94
C GLY A 220 -13.11 19.73 -3.61
N ILE A 221 -13.82 19.17 -4.59
CA ILE A 221 -15.09 18.43 -4.39
C ILE A 221 -14.81 16.92 -4.50
N ARG A 222 -14.11 16.51 -5.56
CA ARG A 222 -13.69 15.15 -5.89
C ARG A 222 -12.21 14.99 -5.54
N VAL A 223 -11.93 14.52 -4.32
CA VAL A 223 -10.55 14.31 -3.83
C VAL A 223 -10.26 12.83 -3.69
N LEU A 224 -9.26 12.34 -4.44
CA LEU A 224 -8.60 11.06 -4.16
C LEU A 224 -7.78 11.28 -2.89
N ARG A 225 -8.25 10.74 -1.77
CA ARG A 225 -7.64 10.94 -0.45
C ARG A 225 -6.46 10.01 -0.27
N GLU A 226 -5.41 10.56 0.32
CA GLU A 226 -4.13 9.87 0.54
C GLU A 226 -3.98 9.42 1.99
N ASP A 227 -5.09 8.98 2.61
CA ASP A 227 -5.19 8.52 3.99
C ASP A 227 -5.33 7.00 4.13
N GLY A 228 -4.88 6.25 3.11
CA GLY A 228 -4.86 4.79 3.09
C GLY A 228 -6.21 4.13 2.86
N ARG A 229 -7.28 4.89 2.60
CA ARG A 229 -8.61 4.33 2.31
C ARG A 229 -8.67 3.67 0.94
N TRP A 230 -9.46 2.60 0.83
CA TRP A 230 -9.68 1.87 -0.42
C TRP A 230 -10.77 2.51 -1.28
N TYR A 231 -10.53 2.50 -2.57
CA TYR A 231 -11.45 2.84 -3.66
C TYR A 231 -11.63 1.63 -4.57
N LEU A 232 -12.77 1.53 -5.27
CA LEU A 232 -13.10 0.43 -6.18
C LEU A 232 -13.18 0.93 -7.62
N THR A 233 -12.40 0.32 -8.52
CA THR A 233 -12.35 0.72 -9.94
C THR A 233 -13.51 0.16 -10.77
N ALA A 234 -13.60 0.55 -12.04
CA ALA A 234 -14.59 0.02 -12.98
C ALA A 234 -14.34 -1.47 -13.28
N GLU A 235 -13.08 -1.88 -13.33
CA GLU A 235 -12.59 -3.24 -13.55
C GLU A 235 -12.76 -4.14 -12.30
N GLY A 236 -13.15 -3.57 -11.16
CA GLY A 236 -13.32 -4.30 -9.90
C GLY A 236 -12.04 -4.48 -9.08
N ALA A 237 -10.91 -3.93 -9.54
CA ALA A 237 -9.71 -3.78 -8.73
C ALA A 237 -9.93 -2.75 -7.60
N GLN A 238 -9.19 -2.90 -6.51
CA GLN A 238 -9.16 -1.95 -5.40
C GLN A 238 -7.82 -1.21 -5.40
N VAL A 239 -7.87 0.09 -5.13
CA VAL A 239 -6.69 0.94 -4.95
C VAL A 239 -6.80 1.78 -3.69
N ALA A 240 -5.68 1.94 -2.98
CA ALA A 240 -5.52 2.89 -1.87
C ALA A 240 -4.26 3.73 -2.11
N VAL A 241 -4.28 4.98 -1.65
CA VAL A 241 -3.10 5.86 -1.65
C VAL A 241 -2.83 6.34 -0.23
N GLN A 242 -1.55 6.38 0.15
CA GLN A 242 -1.08 6.87 1.44
C GLN A 242 0.07 7.85 1.23
N ASP A 243 -0.17 9.13 1.54
CA ASP A 243 0.86 10.17 1.57
C ASP A 243 1.92 9.82 2.60
N HIS A 244 3.20 9.91 2.23
CA HIS A 244 4.29 9.60 3.15
C HIS A 244 4.33 10.56 4.35
N ARG A 245 3.95 11.84 4.21
CA ARG A 245 3.91 12.73 5.37
C ARG A 245 2.91 12.27 6.45
N GLY A 246 1.93 11.44 6.10
CA GLY A 246 1.04 10.79 7.07
C GLY A 246 1.70 9.64 7.87
N LEU A 247 2.90 9.20 7.50
CA LEU A 247 3.63 8.10 8.12
C LEU A 247 4.82 8.64 8.93
N LEU A 248 5.55 7.76 9.64
CA LEU A 248 6.79 8.13 10.35
C LEU A 248 8.01 7.80 9.49
N SER A 249 9.04 8.67 9.53
CA SER A 249 10.33 8.34 8.94
C SER A 249 11.16 7.44 9.84
N VAL A 250 11.89 6.49 9.27
CA VAL A 250 13.03 5.83 9.94
C VAL A 250 14.25 6.77 9.91
N ASN A 251 14.69 7.12 8.69
CA ASN A 251 15.87 7.95 8.41
C ASN A 251 15.82 9.41 8.93
N ALA A 252 14.67 9.88 9.38
CA ALA A 252 14.47 11.19 10.02
C ALA A 252 13.78 10.99 11.38
N LEU A 253 14.47 10.22 12.23
CA LEU A 253 13.95 9.52 13.41
C LEU A 253 13.32 10.43 14.49
N ASP A 254 11.99 10.52 14.53
CA ASP A 254 11.28 10.85 15.78
C ASP A 254 11.31 9.62 16.70
N ARG A 255 12.37 9.53 17.49
CA ARG A 255 12.62 8.40 18.41
C ARG A 255 11.49 8.21 19.42
N ASN A 256 10.79 9.28 19.83
CA ASN A 256 9.66 9.18 20.74
C ASN A 256 8.44 8.60 20.00
N ALA A 257 8.06 9.16 18.85
CA ALA A 257 6.93 8.65 18.08
C ALA A 257 7.13 7.18 17.69
N LEU A 258 8.33 6.77 17.27
CA LEU A 258 8.61 5.38 16.90
C LEU A 258 8.58 4.41 18.10
N ILE A 259 9.09 4.80 19.26
CA ILE A 259 8.90 4.01 20.49
C ILE A 259 7.42 3.86 20.81
N GLN A 260 6.65 4.94 20.73
CA GLN A 260 5.23 4.94 21.04
C GLN A 260 4.41 4.15 20.01
N LEU A 261 4.83 4.10 18.74
CA LEU A 261 4.23 3.23 17.73
C LEU A 261 4.43 1.74 18.08
N LEU A 262 5.64 1.35 18.47
CA LEU A 262 5.95 -0.03 18.89
C LEU A 262 5.25 -0.41 20.20
N VAL A 263 5.19 0.51 21.18
CA VAL A 263 4.51 0.29 22.47
C VAL A 263 2.98 0.20 22.30
N ASN A 264 2.37 1.05 21.46
CA ASN A 264 0.94 0.96 21.14
C ASN A 264 0.57 -0.32 20.37
N ASP A 265 1.53 -0.94 19.68
CA ASP A 265 1.42 -2.26 19.04
C ASP A 265 1.69 -3.43 20.03
N GLY A 266 1.95 -3.12 21.31
CA GLY A 266 2.10 -4.09 22.40
C GLY A 266 3.53 -4.59 22.63
N LEU A 267 4.55 -3.90 22.13
CA LEU A 267 5.95 -4.21 22.43
C LEU A 267 6.37 -3.57 23.77
N PRO A 268 7.08 -4.26 24.69
CA PRO A 268 7.53 -3.66 25.94
C PRO A 268 8.45 -2.45 25.71
N LEU A 269 8.36 -1.41 26.55
CA LEU A 269 9.11 -0.15 26.37
C LEU A 269 10.62 -0.35 26.19
N GLY A 270 11.26 -1.19 27.01
CA GLY A 270 12.68 -1.50 26.89
C GLY A 270 13.02 -2.24 25.59
N THR A 271 12.13 -3.10 25.10
CA THR A 271 12.28 -3.80 23.81
C THR A 271 12.10 -2.84 22.64
N ALA A 272 11.15 -1.91 22.71
CA ALA A 272 10.96 -0.84 21.72
C ALA A 272 12.16 0.12 21.67
N GLN A 273 12.74 0.46 22.82
CA GLN A 273 13.99 1.22 22.91
C GLN A 273 15.17 0.45 22.29
N ALA A 274 15.29 -0.85 22.57
CA ALA A 274 16.33 -1.70 21.98
C ALA A 274 16.21 -1.84 20.45
N TRP A 275 14.98 -1.97 19.93
CA TRP A 275 14.74 -1.99 18.48
C TRP A 275 15.17 -0.69 17.80
N LEU A 276 15.02 0.47 18.46
CA LEU A 276 15.52 1.73 17.93
C LEU A 276 17.03 1.92 18.12
N ASP A 277 17.63 1.41 19.21
CA ASP A 277 19.10 1.39 19.34
C ASP A 277 19.73 0.63 18.16
N VAL A 278 19.19 -0.54 17.81
CA VAL A 278 19.63 -1.34 16.66
C VAL A 278 19.38 -0.65 15.32
N LEU A 279 18.27 0.09 15.16
CA LEU A 279 18.00 0.87 13.94
C LEU A 279 19.01 2.01 13.79
N GLN A 280 19.35 2.69 14.89
CA GLN A 280 20.30 3.80 14.87
C GLN A 280 21.72 3.31 14.56
N ASP A 281 22.17 2.21 15.17
CA ASP A 281 23.46 1.53 14.83
C ASP A 281 23.50 0.98 13.39
N TYR A 282 22.36 0.94 12.68
CA TYR A 282 22.32 0.52 11.27
C TYR A 282 22.44 1.71 10.29
N GLU A 283 21.95 2.89 10.71
CA GLU A 283 21.89 4.11 9.90
C GLU A 283 23.13 5.01 10.03
N ASP A 284 23.86 4.98 11.15
CA ASP A 284 24.91 5.97 11.43
C ASP A 284 26.33 5.57 10.95
N PRO A 285 27.18 6.55 10.58
CA PRO A 285 28.37 6.30 9.76
C PRO A 285 29.62 5.86 10.55
N ASP A 286 29.51 5.65 11.86
CA ASP A 286 30.65 5.26 12.71
C ASP A 286 30.66 3.77 13.06
N SER A 287 30.95 3.39 14.30
CA SER A 287 30.99 1.99 14.77
C SER A 287 30.75 1.87 16.28
N LEU A 288 30.10 2.87 16.90
CA LEU A 288 29.97 3.03 18.36
C LEU A 288 28.64 2.46 18.87
N ARG A 289 28.58 1.13 18.89
CA ARG A 289 27.45 0.33 19.38
C ARG A 289 26.71 0.94 20.58
N ARG A 290 25.39 1.13 20.45
CA ARG A 290 24.52 1.55 21.56
C ARG A 290 24.28 0.43 22.57
N ILE A 291 23.77 0.78 23.76
CA ILE A 291 23.57 -0.14 24.91
C ILE A 291 22.86 -1.44 24.51
N ASN A 292 21.83 -1.36 23.68
CA ASN A 292 21.10 -2.52 23.15
C ASN A 292 21.27 -2.69 21.63
N GLY A 293 22.13 -1.88 21.02
CA GLY A 293 22.35 -1.84 19.59
C GLY A 293 23.20 -3.01 19.08
N ALA A 294 23.59 -2.99 17.81
CA ALA A 294 24.29 -4.07 17.16
C ALA A 294 25.16 -3.57 16.01
N GLU A 295 26.44 -3.89 16.07
CA GLU A 295 27.46 -3.41 15.15
C GLU A 295 27.91 -4.48 14.15
N ALA A 296 28.76 -4.10 13.20
CA ALA A 296 29.31 -5.03 12.18
C ALA A 296 29.78 -6.37 12.76
N ASP A 297 30.35 -6.39 13.97
CA ASP A 297 30.78 -7.61 14.66
C ASP A 297 29.61 -8.48 15.16
N ASP A 298 28.52 -7.89 15.65
CA ASP A 298 27.30 -8.61 16.04
C ASP A 298 26.61 -9.27 14.84
N TYR A 299 26.63 -8.61 13.67
CA TYR A 299 26.11 -9.19 12.43
C TYR A 299 27.05 -10.29 11.89
N ARG A 300 28.37 -10.08 11.89
CA ARG A 300 29.37 -11.08 11.46
C ARG A 300 29.32 -12.33 12.34
N ALA A 301 29.18 -12.20 13.66
CA ALA A 301 29.01 -13.31 14.59
C ALA A 301 27.76 -14.17 14.30
N GLN A 302 26.78 -13.62 13.56
CA GLN A 302 25.54 -14.29 13.17
C GLN A 302 25.52 -14.67 11.67
N GLY A 303 26.66 -14.60 10.98
CA GLY A 303 26.80 -14.97 9.57
C GLY A 303 26.09 -14.02 8.60
N ARG A 304 25.86 -12.77 8.99
CA ARG A 304 25.15 -11.75 8.20
C ARG A 304 26.08 -10.65 7.71
N SER A 305 25.66 -9.97 6.64
CA SER A 305 26.19 -8.65 6.28
C SER A 305 26.06 -7.69 7.46
N GLY A 306 27.02 -6.77 7.59
CA GLY A 306 27.02 -5.74 8.63
C GLY A 306 25.87 -4.71 8.50
N PRO A 307 25.86 -3.70 9.39
CA PRO A 307 25.01 -2.53 9.22
C PRO A 307 25.32 -1.80 7.91
N ARG A 308 24.43 -0.87 7.55
CA ARG A 308 24.52 -0.11 6.30
C ARG A 308 25.43 1.10 6.44
N ASN A 309 25.44 1.72 7.62
CA ASN A 309 26.20 2.94 7.96
C ASN A 309 25.85 4.13 7.05
N ASP A 310 24.60 4.12 6.57
CA ASP A 310 23.93 5.09 5.69
C ASP A 310 22.40 4.87 5.82
N TRP A 311 21.60 5.85 5.40
CA TRP A 311 20.14 5.80 5.46
C TRP A 311 19.54 4.60 4.72
N LEU A 312 18.51 3.95 5.30
CA LEU A 312 17.76 2.88 4.64
C LEU A 312 17.21 3.35 3.29
N LEU A 313 17.37 2.54 2.26
CA LEU A 313 16.70 2.72 0.97
C LEU A 313 15.30 2.09 1.00
N SER A 314 15.20 0.92 1.64
CA SER A 314 14.01 0.07 1.69
C SER A 314 13.61 -0.26 3.13
N LEU A 315 12.30 -0.36 3.40
CA LEU A 315 11.80 -0.87 4.68
C LEU A 315 12.07 -2.38 4.87
N ALA A 316 12.47 -3.11 3.81
CA ALA A 316 12.90 -4.50 3.92
C ALA A 316 14.30 -4.64 4.59
N GLU A 317 15.09 -3.56 4.70
CA GLU A 317 16.35 -3.56 5.45
C GLU A 317 16.09 -3.79 6.97
N LEU A 318 14.91 -3.44 7.48
CA LEU A 318 14.47 -3.80 8.84
C LEU A 318 14.45 -5.32 9.09
N GLU A 319 14.15 -6.15 8.07
CA GLU A 319 14.13 -7.62 8.22
C GLU A 319 15.53 -8.24 8.31
N GLN A 320 16.59 -7.43 8.25
CA GLN A 320 17.98 -7.86 8.46
C GLN A 320 18.45 -7.62 9.91
N MET A 321 17.83 -6.67 10.61
CA MET A 321 18.25 -6.16 11.93
C MET A 321 17.85 -7.09 13.09
N PRO A 322 18.68 -7.24 14.15
CA PRO A 322 18.27 -7.87 15.41
C PRO A 322 16.97 -7.29 15.98
N GLY A 323 16.16 -8.13 16.64
CA GLY A 323 14.84 -7.77 17.13
C GLY A 323 13.81 -7.72 16.00
N TRP A 324 13.96 -6.79 15.06
CA TRP A 324 13.06 -6.60 13.91
C TRP A 324 12.90 -7.87 13.06
N ARG A 325 14.00 -8.59 12.79
CA ARG A 325 13.96 -9.86 12.04
C ARG A 325 13.39 -11.03 12.84
N ASP A 326 13.34 -10.90 14.16
CA ASP A 326 12.97 -11.99 15.08
C ASP A 326 11.44 -12.00 15.34
N ASP A 327 10.73 -10.88 15.06
CA ASP A 327 9.27 -10.80 14.92
C ASP A 327 8.89 -10.16 13.56
N LEU A 328 9.11 -10.90 12.46
CA LEU A 328 8.76 -10.46 11.09
C LEU A 328 7.27 -10.13 10.93
N VAL A 329 6.38 -10.73 11.73
CA VAL A 329 4.94 -10.47 11.67
C VAL A 329 4.62 -9.08 12.22
N ARG A 330 5.34 -8.63 13.24
CA ARG A 330 5.32 -7.24 13.73
C ARG A 330 6.02 -6.30 12.78
N THR A 331 7.23 -6.60 12.31
CA THR A 331 7.98 -5.73 11.40
C THR A 331 7.19 -5.43 10.12
N ARG A 332 6.58 -6.45 9.49
CA ARG A 332 5.68 -6.29 8.33
C ARG A 332 4.31 -5.66 8.65
N ARG A 333 3.95 -5.51 9.93
CA ARG A 333 2.76 -4.76 10.37
C ARG A 333 3.10 -3.29 10.62
N ILE A 334 4.22 -3.03 11.29
CA ILE A 334 4.75 -1.70 11.61
C ILE A 334 5.23 -0.96 10.37
N ALA A 335 5.91 -1.62 9.43
CA ALA A 335 6.42 -1.00 8.19
C ALA A 335 5.34 -0.31 7.32
N ARG A 336 4.06 -0.68 7.50
CA ARG A 336 2.91 0.01 6.88
C ARG A 336 2.84 1.48 7.27
N TRP A 337 3.26 1.77 8.49
CA TRP A 337 3.21 3.07 9.15
C TRP A 337 4.53 3.86 9.00
N LEU A 338 5.49 3.35 8.21
CA LEU A 338 6.84 3.89 8.05
C LEU A 338 7.18 4.32 6.62
N HIS A 339 8.22 5.13 6.46
CA HIS A 339 8.87 5.46 5.18
C HIS A 339 10.38 5.74 5.30
N THR A 340 11.09 5.71 4.17
CA THR A 340 12.55 5.98 4.06
C THR A 340 12.92 7.40 3.58
N ALA A 341 11.98 8.34 3.50
CA ALA A 341 12.29 9.72 3.12
C ALA A 341 12.95 10.51 4.28
N ILE A 342 14.09 11.16 4.01
CA ILE A 342 14.93 11.88 4.99
C ILE A 342 14.34 13.20 5.53
N ASN A 343 13.02 13.38 5.46
CA ASN A 343 12.33 14.54 6.03
C ASN A 343 11.42 14.13 7.18
N ASN A 344 11.27 15.01 8.17
CA ASN A 344 10.38 14.84 9.32
C ASN A 344 9.15 15.76 9.20
N GLN A 345 8.61 15.91 7.99
CA GLN A 345 7.41 16.70 7.74
C GLN A 345 6.19 15.81 7.92
N PHE A 346 5.34 16.15 8.89
CA PHE A 346 4.18 15.36 9.27
C PHE A 346 2.88 15.99 8.78
N ASN A 347 2.01 15.17 8.18
CA ASN A 347 0.70 15.58 7.67
C ASN A 347 -0.42 14.92 8.50
N PRO A 348 -0.96 15.61 9.52
CA PRO A 348 -2.05 15.07 10.31
C PRO A 348 -3.39 14.96 9.54
N ASN A 349 -3.53 15.41 8.29
CA ASN A 349 -4.71 15.10 7.45
C ASN A 349 -4.68 13.66 6.91
N THR A 350 -3.52 13.16 6.51
CA THR A 350 -3.35 11.86 5.84
C THR A 350 -2.88 10.74 6.78
N ALA A 351 -2.44 11.08 7.99
CA ALA A 351 -1.87 10.11 8.91
C ALA A 351 -2.85 9.01 9.38
N PRO A 352 -2.50 7.72 9.36
CA PRO A 352 -3.28 6.67 10.01
C PRO A 352 -3.41 6.88 11.52
N LEU A 353 -4.51 6.41 12.13
CA LEU A 353 -4.74 6.57 13.57
C LEU A 353 -3.64 5.99 14.49
N PRO A 354 -2.99 4.85 14.18
CA PRO A 354 -1.81 4.41 14.93
C PRO A 354 -0.65 5.41 14.91
N VAL A 355 -0.46 6.11 13.78
CA VAL A 355 0.58 7.13 13.63
C VAL A 355 0.22 8.41 14.39
N LEU A 356 -1.04 8.86 14.34
CA LEU A 356 -1.51 9.98 15.18
C LEU A 356 -1.23 9.75 16.66
N ARG A 357 -1.60 8.56 17.17
CA ARG A 357 -1.40 8.18 18.59
C ARG A 357 0.08 8.07 18.97
N ALA A 358 0.92 7.66 18.03
CA ALA A 358 2.37 7.60 18.21
C ALA A 358 3.00 9.01 18.26
N ARG A 359 2.72 9.86 17.25
CA ARG A 359 3.26 11.23 17.14
C ARG A 359 2.76 12.16 18.25
N TYR A 360 1.50 11.99 18.69
CA TYR A 360 0.88 12.77 19.76
C TYR A 360 0.69 11.96 21.05
N ALA A 361 1.66 11.13 21.44
CA ALA A 361 1.54 10.23 22.61
C ALA A 361 1.31 10.92 23.97
N GLY A 362 1.50 12.24 24.07
CA GLY A 362 1.16 13.04 25.25
C GLY A 362 -0.26 13.64 25.24
N ALA A 363 -1.06 13.39 24.20
CA ALA A 363 -2.40 13.95 24.05
C ALA A 363 -3.46 13.17 24.84
N THR A 364 -4.49 13.87 25.35
CA THR A 364 -5.65 13.20 25.94
C THR A 364 -6.59 12.63 24.85
N PRO A 365 -7.45 11.65 25.18
CA PRO A 365 -8.42 11.07 24.24
C PRO A 365 -9.33 12.13 23.59
N GLU A 366 -9.67 13.19 24.31
CA GLU A 366 -10.51 14.29 23.84
C GLU A 366 -9.81 15.11 22.75
N GLN A 367 -8.51 15.35 22.89
CA GLN A 367 -7.71 16.09 21.92
C GLN A 367 -7.55 15.31 20.60
N LEU A 368 -7.33 13.99 20.70
CA LEU A 368 -7.29 13.10 19.55
C LEU A 368 -8.68 13.00 18.88
N THR A 369 -9.76 12.88 19.66
CA THR A 369 -11.14 12.91 19.15
C THR A 369 -11.45 14.24 18.43
N ALA A 370 -10.99 15.37 18.96
CA ALA A 370 -11.14 16.67 18.30
C ALA A 370 -10.37 16.74 16.97
N LEU A 371 -9.15 16.19 16.92
CA LEU A 371 -8.36 16.09 15.68
C LEU A 371 -9.05 15.19 14.63
N GLU A 372 -9.51 14.01 15.03
CA GLU A 372 -10.29 13.11 14.17
C GLU A 372 -11.55 13.81 13.63
N GLY A 373 -12.26 14.57 14.46
CA GLY A 373 -13.43 15.37 14.05
C GLY A 373 -13.10 16.46 13.03
N LEU A 374 -12.00 17.21 13.21
CA LEU A 374 -11.56 18.22 12.25
C LEU A 374 -11.16 17.62 10.89
N ARG A 375 -10.56 16.43 10.89
CA ARG A 375 -10.24 15.69 9.65
C ARG A 375 -11.49 15.17 8.95
N ALA A 376 -12.41 14.57 9.71
CA ALA A 376 -13.66 14.03 9.16
C ALA A 376 -14.56 15.09 8.51
N ALA A 377 -14.43 16.36 8.93
CA ALA A 377 -15.14 17.50 8.38
C ALA A 377 -14.32 18.35 7.38
N ASP A 378 -13.11 17.92 6.99
CA ASP A 378 -12.18 18.68 6.13
C ASP A 378 -11.86 20.11 6.62
N LEU A 379 -11.85 20.32 7.95
CA LEU A 379 -11.61 21.61 8.61
C LEU A 379 -10.16 21.82 9.06
N LEU A 380 -9.33 20.78 9.02
CA LEU A 380 -7.91 20.83 9.40
C LEU A 380 -7.05 21.50 8.30
N ARG A 381 -7.19 22.84 8.16
CA ARG A 381 -6.59 23.65 7.08
C ARG A 381 -5.53 24.68 7.50
N GLU A 382 -5.45 25.01 8.79
CA GLU A 382 -4.47 25.95 9.35
C GLU A 382 -3.97 25.41 10.69
N ASN A 383 -2.65 25.23 10.84
CA ASN A 383 -2.04 24.67 12.05
C ASN A 383 -2.45 25.42 13.33
N ARG A 384 -2.46 26.76 13.29
CA ARG A 384 -2.76 27.56 14.48
C ARG A 384 -4.25 27.51 14.84
N ALA A 385 -5.14 27.37 13.87
CA ALA A 385 -6.57 27.13 14.14
C ALA A 385 -6.79 25.72 14.71
N ALA A 386 -6.14 24.72 14.12
CA ALA A 386 -6.20 23.33 14.56
C ALA A 386 -5.63 23.14 15.97
N GLY A 387 -4.47 23.73 16.29
CA GLY A 387 -3.86 23.70 17.61
C GLY A 387 -4.71 24.41 18.67
N ARG A 388 -5.36 25.54 18.33
CA ARG A 388 -6.36 26.19 19.21
C ARG A 388 -7.59 25.31 19.47
N ALA A 389 -8.05 24.56 18.48
CA ALA A 389 -9.26 23.73 18.58
C ALA A 389 -9.02 22.35 19.24
N THR A 390 -7.82 21.81 19.13
CA THR A 390 -7.43 20.48 19.68
C THR A 390 -6.58 20.57 20.94
N GLY A 391 -5.98 21.72 21.23
CA GLY A 391 -4.95 21.88 22.27
C GLY A 391 -3.62 21.18 21.95
N LEU A 392 -3.45 20.66 20.74
CA LEU A 392 -2.22 20.00 20.30
C LEU A 392 -1.20 21.04 19.80
N LEU A 393 0.08 20.74 19.98
CA LEU A 393 1.15 21.52 19.34
C LEU A 393 1.18 21.18 17.84
N MET A 394 0.99 22.19 17.00
CA MET A 394 1.08 22.12 15.54
C MET A 394 1.84 23.37 15.08
N ASP A 395 3.12 23.19 14.76
CA ASP A 395 4.01 24.23 14.26
C ASP A 395 4.05 24.26 12.73
N ASP A 396 4.35 25.43 12.16
CA ASP A 396 4.34 25.66 10.72
C ASP A 396 5.59 25.12 9.97
N GLU A 397 6.56 24.50 10.68
CA GLU A 397 7.81 23.97 10.10
C GLU A 397 7.76 22.44 9.87
N GLN A 398 7.23 21.71 10.85
CA GLN A 398 7.07 20.25 10.82
C GLN A 398 5.64 19.82 10.45
N THR A 399 4.61 20.62 10.73
CA THR A 399 3.21 20.23 10.46
C THR A 399 2.73 20.76 9.11
N LEU A 400 2.74 19.89 8.10
CA LEU A 400 2.40 20.20 6.71
C LEU A 400 1.03 19.60 6.37
N LEU A 401 -0.03 20.42 6.39
CA LEU A 401 -1.43 19.99 6.19
C LEU A 401 -1.81 19.61 4.73
N VAL A 402 -0.82 19.29 3.89
CA VAL A 402 -0.97 18.89 2.48
C VAL A 402 -0.02 17.72 2.14
N PRO A 403 -0.41 16.81 1.24
CA PRO A 403 0.43 15.68 0.84
C PRO A 403 1.83 16.07 0.34
N GLY A 404 2.79 15.16 0.54
CA GLY A 404 4.14 15.31 0.03
C GLY A 404 4.28 15.03 -1.47
N PHE A 405 5.50 15.14 -1.97
CA PHE A 405 5.88 14.66 -3.30
C PHE A 405 6.18 13.14 -3.32
N THR A 406 5.75 12.39 -2.30
CA THR A 406 5.99 10.95 -2.19
C THR A 406 4.82 10.27 -1.50
N SER A 407 4.27 9.24 -2.13
CA SER A 407 3.09 8.52 -1.65
C SER A 407 3.23 7.03 -1.98
N ARG A 408 2.67 6.16 -1.14
CA ARG A 408 2.52 4.74 -1.42
C ARG A 408 1.17 4.51 -2.08
N VAL A 409 1.16 3.82 -3.22
CA VAL A 409 -0.07 3.35 -3.87
C VAL A 409 -0.14 1.84 -3.69
N THR A 410 -1.19 1.33 -3.06
CA THR A 410 -1.47 -0.10 -2.92
C THR A 410 -2.57 -0.50 -3.90
N VAL A 411 -2.32 -1.49 -4.75
CA VAL A 411 -3.30 -2.00 -5.74
C VAL A 411 -3.55 -3.50 -5.55
N TRP A 412 -4.80 -3.93 -5.65
CA TRP A 412 -5.17 -5.35 -5.64
C TRP A 412 -6.36 -5.63 -6.55
N ALA A 413 -6.28 -6.65 -7.40
CA ALA A 413 -7.40 -7.13 -8.21
C ALA A 413 -7.89 -8.51 -7.73
N PRO A 414 -9.20 -8.82 -7.85
CA PRO A 414 -9.72 -10.17 -7.67
C PRO A 414 -8.94 -11.17 -8.54
N GLY A 415 -8.46 -12.26 -7.96
CA GLY A 415 -7.56 -13.22 -8.62
C GLY A 415 -6.09 -13.07 -8.21
N LEU A 416 -5.63 -11.88 -7.80
CA LEU A 416 -4.27 -11.74 -7.26
C LEU A 416 -4.17 -12.31 -5.83
N PRO A 417 -3.10 -13.09 -5.50
CA PRO A 417 -2.92 -13.66 -4.16
C PRO A 417 -2.54 -12.59 -3.12
N GLN A 418 -1.89 -11.52 -3.56
CA GLN A 418 -1.34 -10.42 -2.75
C GLN A 418 -1.58 -9.09 -3.46
N ALA A 419 -1.55 -8.00 -2.69
CA ALA A 419 -1.57 -6.63 -3.22
C ALA A 419 -0.15 -6.21 -3.64
N LEU A 420 -0.07 -5.15 -4.46
CA LEU A 420 1.17 -4.54 -4.93
C LEU A 420 1.26 -3.13 -4.36
N ASP A 421 2.25 -2.89 -3.50
CA ASP A 421 2.62 -1.55 -3.03
C ASP A 421 3.65 -0.94 -3.99
N TYR A 422 3.44 0.31 -4.38
CA TYR A 422 4.39 1.13 -5.14
C TYR A 422 4.72 2.40 -4.36
N ASN A 423 5.99 2.56 -3.96
CA ASN A 423 6.47 3.78 -3.30
C ASN A 423 6.88 4.79 -4.39
N LEU A 424 6.01 5.79 -4.63
CA LEU A 424 6.19 6.82 -5.65
C LEU A 424 6.95 8.04 -5.15
N GLN A 425 7.61 8.73 -6.08
CA GLN A 425 8.09 10.09 -5.94
C GLN A 425 7.70 10.93 -7.16
N LEU A 426 7.08 12.10 -6.94
CA LEU A 426 6.82 13.09 -7.97
C LEU A 426 8.14 13.76 -8.36
N THR A 427 8.47 13.70 -9.64
CA THR A 427 9.66 14.29 -10.26
C THR A 427 9.24 15.14 -11.46
N PRO A 428 8.68 16.37 -11.26
CA PRO A 428 8.05 17.13 -12.34
C PRO A 428 8.97 17.48 -13.52
N ALA A 429 10.29 17.54 -13.28
CA ALA A 429 11.33 17.75 -14.30
C ALA A 429 12.14 16.47 -14.61
N GLY A 430 11.60 15.28 -14.30
CA GLY A 430 12.22 13.99 -14.59
C GLY A 430 12.19 13.65 -16.09
N GLN A 431 13.26 13.02 -16.59
CA GLN A 431 13.39 12.68 -18.02
C GLN A 431 12.35 11.63 -18.46
N ASP A 432 12.08 10.64 -17.60
CA ASP A 432 11.14 9.55 -17.87
C ASP A 432 9.69 9.89 -17.46
N GLY A 433 9.41 11.16 -17.16
CA GLY A 433 8.09 11.69 -16.80
C GLY A 433 7.94 12.11 -15.33
N PRO A 434 6.72 12.49 -14.90
CA PRO A 434 6.48 13.15 -13.63
C PRO A 434 6.55 12.24 -12.40
N TRP A 435 6.70 10.92 -12.55
CA TRP A 435 6.61 9.96 -11.45
C TRP A 435 7.71 8.88 -11.53
N LEU A 436 8.62 8.90 -10.55
CA LEU A 436 9.59 7.84 -10.30
C LEU A 436 8.99 6.80 -9.35
N VAL A 437 9.03 5.52 -9.73
CA VAL A 437 8.81 4.40 -8.80
C VAL A 437 10.15 4.13 -8.10
N ARG A 438 10.25 4.44 -6.80
CA ARG A 438 11.49 4.16 -6.03
C ARG A 438 11.61 2.68 -5.68
N GLU A 439 10.48 2.04 -5.40
CA GLU A 439 10.38 0.67 -4.89
C GLU A 439 9.00 0.12 -5.20
N HIS A 440 8.90 -1.20 -5.39
CA HIS A 440 7.65 -1.94 -5.38
C HIS A 440 7.80 -3.18 -4.50
N GLN A 441 6.76 -3.54 -3.75
CA GLN A 441 6.78 -4.68 -2.82
C GLN A 441 5.43 -5.41 -2.78
N LEU A 442 5.44 -6.63 -2.25
CA LEU A 442 4.22 -7.43 -2.07
C LEU A 442 3.56 -7.11 -0.72
N ALA A 443 2.30 -6.74 -0.77
CA ALA A 443 1.47 -6.44 0.40
C ALA A 443 0.40 -7.52 0.62
N PRO A 444 -0.12 -7.72 1.85
CA PRO A 444 -1.32 -8.51 2.08
C PRO A 444 -2.48 -7.93 1.26
N ARG A 445 -3.24 -8.81 0.58
CA ARG A 445 -4.51 -8.42 -0.04
C ARG A 445 -5.47 -7.80 0.99
N PRO A 446 -6.38 -6.89 0.59
CA PRO A 446 -7.44 -6.41 1.46
C PRO A 446 -8.28 -7.58 2.01
N LEU A 447 -8.90 -7.36 3.18
CA LEU A 447 -9.80 -8.35 3.77
C LEU A 447 -11.00 -8.60 2.83
N PRO A 448 -11.52 -9.84 2.75
CA PRO A 448 -12.72 -10.13 1.96
C PRO A 448 -13.93 -9.33 2.46
N LEU A 449 -14.31 -8.30 1.71
CA LEU A 449 -15.51 -7.51 1.96
C LEU A 449 -16.75 -8.28 1.50
N ASP A 450 -17.84 -8.21 2.28
CA ASP A 450 -19.17 -8.56 1.82
C ASP A 450 -19.64 -7.61 0.70
N GLU A 451 -20.59 -8.06 -0.12
CA GLU A 451 -21.01 -7.30 -1.31
C GLU A 451 -21.62 -5.91 -0.98
N PRO A 452 -22.44 -5.74 0.09
CA PRO A 452 -22.82 -4.41 0.57
C PRO A 452 -21.63 -3.49 0.86
N THR A 453 -20.67 -3.91 1.68
CA THR A 453 -19.49 -3.08 2.01
C THR A 453 -18.62 -2.80 0.79
N ARG A 454 -18.44 -3.78 -0.11
CA ARG A 454 -17.70 -3.61 -1.36
C ARG A 454 -18.35 -2.59 -2.29
N ARG A 455 -19.69 -2.59 -2.39
CA ARG A 455 -20.46 -1.60 -3.16
C ARG A 455 -20.47 -0.21 -2.52
N ALA A 456 -20.23 -0.11 -1.21
CA ALA A 456 -20.10 1.14 -0.48
C ALA A 456 -18.71 1.78 -0.57
N LEU A 457 -17.71 1.10 -1.15
CA LEU A 457 -16.41 1.73 -1.46
C LEU A 457 -16.61 2.87 -2.47
N PRO A 458 -15.92 4.02 -2.28
CA PRO A 458 -15.92 5.10 -3.26
C PRO A 458 -15.36 4.61 -4.61
N ARG A 459 -15.94 5.08 -5.71
CA ARG A 459 -15.49 4.71 -7.05
C ARG A 459 -14.23 5.46 -7.46
N PHE A 460 -13.43 4.84 -8.32
CA PHE A 460 -12.24 5.45 -8.90
C PHE A 460 -12.09 5.08 -10.39
N PRO A 461 -11.77 6.01 -11.32
CA PRO A 461 -11.59 7.45 -11.10
C PRO A 461 -12.85 8.10 -10.53
N LEU A 462 -12.68 9.22 -9.81
CA LEU A 462 -13.83 9.95 -9.27
C LEU A 462 -14.55 10.65 -10.42
N ASP A 463 -15.86 10.41 -10.55
CA ASP A 463 -16.60 10.69 -11.78
C ASP A 463 -16.38 12.11 -12.32
N ALA A 464 -15.86 12.17 -13.54
CA ALA A 464 -15.85 13.38 -14.35
C ALA A 464 -17.30 13.66 -14.80
N ASP A 465 -17.96 14.66 -14.22
CA ASP A 465 -19.22 15.20 -14.76
C ASP A 465 -19.04 15.46 -16.27
N PRO A 466 -19.74 14.74 -17.16
CA PRO A 466 -19.44 14.73 -18.59
C PRO A 466 -19.66 16.08 -19.29
N GLY A 467 -20.19 17.08 -18.60
CA GLY A 467 -20.24 18.47 -19.07
C GLY A 467 -18.93 19.26 -18.97
N SER A 468 -17.96 18.88 -18.12
CA SER A 468 -16.76 19.69 -17.84
C SER A 468 -15.65 19.53 -18.90
N ASN A 469 -15.96 19.87 -20.15
CA ASN A 469 -15.00 19.87 -21.25
C ASN A 469 -14.02 21.06 -21.13
N PRO A 470 -12.69 20.85 -20.97
CA PRO A 470 -11.70 21.92 -20.78
C PRO A 470 -11.33 22.70 -22.07
N SER A 471 -12.17 22.65 -23.11
CA SER A 471 -11.90 23.26 -24.43
C SER A 471 -12.91 24.35 -24.83
N ALA A 472 -13.17 25.29 -23.91
CA ALA A 472 -13.84 26.56 -24.22
C ALA A 472 -13.00 27.74 -23.70
N PRO A 473 -12.37 28.55 -24.58
CA PRO A 473 -11.73 29.79 -24.13
C PRO A 473 -12.81 30.75 -23.61
N ALA A 474 -12.56 31.38 -22.46
CA ALA A 474 -13.51 32.31 -21.86
C ALA A 474 -13.77 33.51 -22.78
N ALA A 475 -14.95 33.56 -23.38
CA ALA A 475 -15.38 34.68 -24.21
C ALA A 475 -15.60 35.91 -23.33
N SER A 476 -14.73 36.91 -23.48
CA SER A 476 -14.79 38.16 -22.71
C SER A 476 -16.02 39.00 -23.08
N ARG A 477 -16.68 39.53 -22.04
CA ARG A 477 -17.62 40.66 -22.05
C ARG A 477 -17.51 41.42 -20.74
#